data_AF-A0A9Q8N8C3-F1
#
_entry.id   AF-A0A9Q8N8C3-F1
#
_cell.length_a   1.000
_cell.length_b   1.000
_cell.length_c   1.000
_cell.angle_alpha   90.00
_cell.angle_beta   90.00
_cell.angle_gamma   90.00
#
_symmetry.space_group_name_H-M   'P 1'
#
loop_
_entity.id
_entity.type
_entity.pdbx_description
1 polymer ?
#
loop_
_entity_poly.entity_id
_entity_poly.type
_entity_poly.pdbx_seq_one_letter_code
_entity_poly.pdbx_strand_id
1 'polypeptide(L)'
;MTYLIQFIISFASTVGFGIITNIPRRALPTAGLTGGTAWTCYIFVQHLHANVFLANMTAAIIIGLLGNWFAIRKRVPVNMIYIPSLVSLVPGGTIYLAMKNFSLGHYANAQAGVITTVTIAVALAVGFVLAEVVVRQIKHHLRNRQQDSLAR
;
A
#
# COMPACT_ATOMS: atom_id res chain seq x y z
N MET A 1 -12.42 4.20 18.86
CA MET A 1 -12.95 2.84 18.58
C MET A 1 -12.87 2.50 17.08
N THR A 2 -13.35 3.38 16.18
CA THR A 2 -13.38 3.14 14.72
C THR A 2 -12.02 2.80 14.09
N TYR A 3 -10.96 3.56 14.41
CA TYR A 3 -9.61 3.33 13.88
C TYR A 3 -9.05 1.94 14.24
N LEU A 4 -9.30 1.47 15.46
CA LEU A 4 -8.81 0.17 15.91
C LEU A 4 -9.51 -0.97 15.16
N ILE A 5 -10.83 -0.85 14.97
CA ILE A 5 -11.62 -1.83 14.21
C ILE A 5 -11.15 -1.86 12.76
N GLN A 6 -10.98 -0.70 12.12
CA GLN A 6 -10.51 -0.60 10.75
C GLN A 6 -9.09 -1.14 10.57
N PHE A 7 -8.21 -0.93 11.55
CA PHE A 7 -6.88 -1.54 11.58
C PHE A 7 -6.96 -3.06 11.62
N ILE A 8 -7.77 -3.63 12.52
CA ILE A 8 -7.90 -5.09 12.67
C ILE A 8 -8.50 -5.72 11.41
N ILE A 9 -9.52 -5.09 10.82
CA ILE A 9 -10.13 -5.58 9.57
C ILE A 9 -9.14 -5.53 8.41
N SER A 10 -8.42 -4.42 8.24
CA SER A 10 -7.41 -4.31 7.18
C SER A 10 -6.24 -5.26 7.39
N PHE A 11 -5.81 -5.46 8.65
CA PHE A 11 -4.82 -6.47 9.01
C PHE A 11 -5.30 -7.87 8.60
N ALA A 12 -6.52 -8.24 8.97
CA ALA A 12 -7.10 -9.54 8.64
C ALA A 12 -7.27 -9.73 7.12
N SER A 13 -7.72 -8.70 6.41
CA SER A 13 -7.85 -8.68 4.95
C SER A 13 -6.49 -8.92 4.28
N THR A 14 -5.46 -8.21 4.73
CA THR A 14 -4.10 -8.33 4.23
C THR A 14 -3.51 -9.71 4.49
N VAL A 15 -3.68 -10.25 5.71
CA VAL A 15 -3.21 -11.60 6.06
C VAL A 15 -3.96 -12.66 5.23
N GLY A 16 -5.28 -12.55 5.12
CA GLY A 16 -6.11 -13.44 4.31
C GLY A 16 -5.66 -13.45 2.84
N PHE A 17 -5.46 -12.28 2.25
CA PHE A 17 -4.95 -12.16 0.89
C PHE A 17 -3.51 -12.71 0.76
N GLY A 18 -2.66 -12.51 1.77
CA GLY A 18 -1.33 -13.11 1.84
C GLY A 18 -1.37 -14.65 1.83
N ILE A 19 -2.35 -15.25 2.50
CA ILE A 19 -2.56 -16.70 2.47
C ILE A 19 -2.99 -17.16 1.07
N ILE A 20 -3.94 -16.45 0.45
CA ILE A 20 -4.42 -16.74 -0.91
C ILE A 20 -3.28 -16.67 -1.94
N THR A 21 -2.40 -15.67 -1.81
CA THR A 21 -1.24 -15.49 -2.67
C THR A 21 -0.01 -16.32 -2.27
N ASN A 22 -0.17 -17.22 -1.28
CA ASN A 22 0.84 -18.16 -0.83
C ASN A 22 2.18 -17.53 -0.44
N ILE A 23 2.15 -16.40 0.29
CA ILE A 23 3.40 -15.81 0.81
C ILE A 23 3.96 -16.63 2.00
N PRO A 24 5.27 -16.58 2.28
CA PRO A 24 5.87 -17.30 3.39
C PRO A 24 5.20 -16.95 4.72
N ARG A 25 4.87 -17.95 5.56
CA ARG A 25 4.17 -17.76 6.84
C ARG A 25 4.86 -16.74 7.77
N ARG A 26 6.19 -16.65 7.71
CA ARG A 26 6.99 -15.68 8.49
C ARG A 26 6.78 -14.21 8.08
N ALA A 27 6.29 -13.97 6.87
CA ALA A 27 6.01 -12.66 6.28
C ALA A 27 4.55 -12.22 6.45
N LEU A 28 3.61 -13.15 6.75
CA LEU A 28 2.20 -12.84 6.95
C LEU A 28 1.96 -11.76 8.03
N PRO A 29 2.55 -11.84 9.25
CA PRO A 29 2.30 -10.82 10.27
C PRO A 29 2.84 -9.46 9.85
N THR A 30 4.00 -9.42 9.18
CA THR A 30 4.60 -8.16 8.71
C THR A 30 3.82 -7.54 7.57
N ALA A 31 3.26 -8.35 6.67
CA ALA A 31 2.33 -7.89 5.64
C ALA A 31 1.07 -7.32 6.28
N GLY A 32 0.46 -8.05 7.22
CA GLY A 32 -0.70 -7.59 7.98
C GLY A 32 -0.47 -6.25 8.68
N LEU A 33 0.64 -6.11 9.41
CA LEU A 33 0.99 -4.86 10.08
C LEU A 33 1.18 -3.71 9.09
N THR A 34 1.83 -3.97 7.95
CA THR A 34 2.04 -2.97 6.90
C THR A 34 0.73 -2.53 6.26
N GLY A 35 -0.18 -3.46 5.96
CA GLY A 35 -1.50 -3.14 5.41
C GLY A 35 -2.39 -2.41 6.40
N GLY A 36 -2.48 -2.89 7.64
CA GLY A 36 -3.25 -2.25 8.70
C GLY A 36 -2.76 -0.83 9.00
N THR A 37 -1.45 -0.62 9.10
CA THR A 37 -0.89 0.72 9.34
C THR A 37 -1.15 1.65 8.17
N ALA A 38 -0.96 1.19 6.93
CA ALA A 38 -1.25 1.98 5.74
C ALA A 38 -2.71 2.39 5.64
N TRP A 39 -3.65 1.48 5.95
CA TRP A 39 -5.08 1.78 5.98
C TRP A 39 -5.44 2.79 7.06
N THR A 40 -4.89 2.64 8.27
CA THR A 40 -5.10 3.63 9.34
C THR A 40 -4.54 5.00 8.94
N CYS A 41 -3.37 5.07 8.30
CA CYS A 41 -2.83 6.31 7.77
C CYS A 41 -3.73 6.90 6.67
N TYR A 42 -4.25 6.08 5.77
CA TYR A 42 -5.21 6.50 4.74
C TYR A 42 -6.43 7.19 5.38
N ILE A 43 -7.04 6.55 6.39
CA ILE A 43 -8.23 7.10 7.07
C ILE A 43 -7.88 8.37 7.85
N PHE A 44 -6.73 8.39 8.53
CA PHE A 44 -6.27 9.58 9.24
C PHE A 44 -6.11 10.79 8.31
N VAL A 45 -5.52 10.58 7.14
CA VAL A 45 -5.35 11.65 6.14
C VAL A 45 -6.70 12.07 5.53
N GLN A 46 -7.63 11.13 5.32
CA GLN A 46 -9.00 11.46 4.92
C GLN A 46 -9.73 12.34 5.95
N HIS A 47 -9.51 12.10 7.25
CA HIS A 47 -10.10 12.93 8.31
C HIS A 47 -9.58 14.37 8.33
N LEU A 48 -8.41 14.63 7.75
CA LEU A 48 -7.89 15.99 7.57
C LEU A 48 -8.51 16.71 6.35
N HIS A 49 -9.61 16.20 5.80
CA HIS A 49 -10.27 16.68 4.57
C HIS A 49 -9.35 16.70 3.35
N ALA A 50 -8.31 15.84 3.34
CA ALA A 50 -7.45 15.67 2.18
C ALA A 50 -8.20 14.95 1.05
N ASN A 51 -7.82 15.23 -0.19
CA ASN A 51 -8.40 14.54 -1.34
C ASN A 51 -8.00 13.05 -1.37
N VAL A 52 -8.79 12.26 -2.12
CA VAL A 52 -8.56 10.81 -2.31
C VAL A 52 -7.15 10.51 -2.83
N PHE A 53 -6.60 11.41 -3.66
CA PHE A 53 -5.25 11.28 -4.19
C PHE A 53 -4.18 11.30 -3.09
N LEU A 54 -4.16 12.33 -2.24
CA LEU A 54 -3.18 12.47 -1.16
C LEU A 54 -3.30 11.35 -0.13
N ALA A 55 -4.53 10.95 0.21
CA ALA A 55 -4.75 9.85 1.15
C ALA A 55 -4.17 8.52 0.63
N ASN A 56 -4.39 8.18 -0.64
CA ASN A 56 -3.84 6.97 -1.22
C ASN A 56 -2.31 7.05 -1.43
N MET A 57 -1.81 8.22 -1.84
CA MET A 57 -0.38 8.44 -2.04
C MET A 57 0.39 8.27 -0.73
N THR A 58 -0.09 8.87 0.36
CA THR A 58 0.54 8.74 1.70
C THR A 58 0.50 7.29 2.20
N ALA A 59 -0.61 6.59 2.01
CA ALA A 59 -0.71 5.18 2.36
C ALA A 59 0.27 4.30 1.56
N ALA A 60 0.41 4.53 0.26
CA ALA A 60 1.40 3.85 -0.57
C ALA A 60 2.84 4.14 -0.13
N ILE A 61 3.14 5.37 0.31
CA ILE A 61 4.45 5.71 0.88
C ILE A 61 4.72 4.86 2.13
N ILE A 62 3.74 4.75 3.03
CA ILE A 62 3.84 3.94 4.25
C ILE A 62 4.06 2.46 3.92
N ILE A 63 3.32 1.91 2.95
CA ILE A 63 3.54 0.53 2.48
C ILE A 63 4.95 0.37 1.94
N GLY A 64 5.40 1.31 1.11
CA GLY A 64 6.72 1.30 0.49
C GLY A 64 7.84 1.26 1.54
N LEU A 65 7.80 2.16 2.52
CA LEU A 65 8.79 2.28 3.58
C LEU A 65 8.79 1.08 4.53
N LEU A 66 7.63 0.74 5.09
CA LEU A 66 7.51 -0.38 6.05
C LEU A 66 7.77 -1.72 5.38
N GLY A 67 7.27 -1.92 4.17
CA GLY A 67 7.48 -3.17 3.44
C GLY A 67 8.95 -3.40 3.11
N ASN A 68 9.70 -2.36 2.70
CA ASN A 68 11.15 -2.49 2.51
C ASN A 68 11.88 -2.83 3.82
N TRP A 69 11.52 -2.18 4.92
CA TRP A 69 12.11 -2.45 6.23
C TRP A 69 11.85 -3.88 6.70
N PHE A 70 10.60 -4.35 6.62
CA PHE A 70 10.23 -5.71 7.01
C PHE A 70 10.79 -6.77 6.06
N ALA A 71 10.89 -6.50 4.76
CA ALA A 71 11.44 -7.43 3.78
C ALA A 71 12.90 -7.79 4.09
N ILE A 72 13.71 -6.79 4.48
CA ILE A 72 15.09 -7.00 4.92
C ILE A 72 15.10 -7.87 6.19
N ARG A 73 14.28 -7.54 7.19
CA ARG A 73 14.23 -8.28 8.46
C ARG A 73 13.76 -9.72 8.30
N LYS A 74 12.82 -9.98 7.40
CA LYS A 74 12.24 -11.31 7.15
C LYS A 74 12.95 -12.08 6.04
N ARG A 75 13.95 -11.47 5.38
CA ARG A 75 14.69 -12.05 4.25
C ARG A 75 13.73 -12.61 3.20
N VAL A 76 12.83 -11.76 2.74
CA VAL A 76 11.86 -12.07 1.67
C VAL A 76 11.90 -10.97 0.61
N PRO A 77 11.60 -11.28 -0.66
CA PRO A 77 11.36 -10.25 -1.67
C PRO A 77 10.29 -9.25 -1.20
N VAL A 78 10.53 -7.96 -1.42
CA VAL A 78 9.65 -6.89 -0.93
C VAL A 78 8.22 -7.00 -1.46
N ASN A 79 8.07 -7.50 -2.69
CA ASN A 79 6.77 -7.71 -3.33
C ASN A 79 5.86 -8.68 -2.56
N MET A 80 6.44 -9.62 -1.80
CA MET A 80 5.66 -10.53 -0.94
C MET A 80 4.97 -9.79 0.22
N ILE A 81 5.41 -8.58 0.55
CA ILE A 81 4.76 -7.71 1.54
C ILE A 81 3.87 -6.69 0.83
N TYR A 82 4.34 -6.09 -0.28
CA TYR A 82 3.60 -5.04 -0.99
C TYR A 82 2.24 -5.50 -1.51
N ILE A 83 2.21 -6.61 -2.25
CA ILE A 83 0.98 -7.08 -2.92
C ILE A 83 -0.15 -7.29 -1.91
N PRO A 84 0.02 -8.06 -0.81
CA PRO A 84 -1.06 -8.23 0.15
C PRO A 84 -1.41 -6.95 0.90
N SER A 85 -0.44 -6.11 1.26
CA SER A 85 -0.74 -4.85 1.98
C SER A 85 -1.53 -3.84 1.15
N LEU A 86 -1.45 -3.92 -0.18
CA LEU A 86 -2.20 -3.06 -1.09
C LEU A 86 -3.66 -3.43 -1.26
N VAL A 87 -4.06 -4.66 -0.90
CA VAL A 87 -5.39 -5.20 -1.22
C VAL A 87 -6.53 -4.32 -0.69
N SER A 88 -6.35 -3.68 0.47
CA SER A 88 -7.37 -2.82 1.06
C SER A 88 -7.47 -1.45 0.37
N LEU A 89 -6.42 -0.99 -0.30
CA LEU A 89 -6.37 0.33 -0.94
C LEU A 89 -6.77 0.28 -2.43
N VAL A 90 -6.54 -0.85 -3.09
CA VAL A 90 -6.82 -0.99 -4.53
C VAL A 90 -8.33 -0.95 -4.78
N PRO A 91 -8.84 -0.04 -5.63
CA PRO A 91 -10.27 0.19 -5.81
C PRO A 91 -10.91 -0.81 -6.79
N GLY A 92 -10.79 -2.10 -6.48
CA GLY A 92 -11.33 -3.20 -7.31
C GLY A 92 -12.86 -3.18 -7.41
N GLY A 93 -13.55 -2.89 -6.30
CA GLY A 93 -15.01 -2.77 -6.30
C GLY A 93 -15.50 -1.59 -7.12
N THR A 94 -14.81 -0.44 -7.05
CA THR A 94 -15.15 0.78 -7.79
C THR A 94 -15.05 0.56 -9.30
N ILE A 95 -13.97 -0.08 -9.77
CA ILE A 95 -13.81 -0.34 -11.21
C ILE A 95 -14.79 -1.40 -11.71
N TYR A 96 -15.04 -2.45 -10.91
CA TYR A 96 -16.06 -3.45 -11.25
C TYR A 96 -17.44 -2.80 -11.41
N LEU A 97 -17.84 -1.95 -10.45
CA LEU A 97 -19.11 -1.24 -10.51
C LEU A 97 -19.15 -0.23 -11.67
N ALA A 98 -18.03 0.40 -12.00
CA ALA A 98 -17.92 1.29 -13.16
C ALA A 98 -18.17 0.53 -14.47
N MET A 99 -17.55 -0.63 -14.66
CA MET A 99 -17.76 -1.49 -15.83
C MET A 99 -19.18 -2.03 -15.90
N LYS A 100 -19.76 -2.40 -14.76
CA LYS A 100 -21.18 -2.81 -14.68
C LYS A 100 -22.10 -1.67 -15.14
N ASN A 101 -21.89 -0.45 -14.64
CA ASN A 101 -22.69 0.71 -15.05
C ASN A 101 -22.52 1.05 -16.53
N PHE A 102 -21.31 0.89 -17.07
CA PHE A 102 -21.05 1.09 -18.49
C PHE A 102 -21.89 0.12 -19.34
N SER A 103 -21.89 -1.16 -18.98
CA SER A 103 -22.68 -2.20 -19.67
C SER A 103 -24.20 -1.95 -19.59
N LEU A 104 -24.68 -1.39 -18.48
CA LEU A 104 -26.09 -1.05 -18.27
C LEU A 104 -26.52 0.30 -18.88
N GLY A 105 -25.61 1.00 -19.58
CA GLY A 105 -25.90 2.31 -20.19
C GLY A 105 -25.91 3.49 -19.19
N HIS A 106 -25.50 3.29 -17.95
CA HIS A 106 -25.38 4.33 -16.91
C HIS A 106 -24.02 5.05 -17.00
N TYR A 107 -23.78 5.76 -18.10
CA TYR A 107 -22.46 6.32 -18.43
C TYR A 107 -21.92 7.34 -17.40
N ALA A 108 -22.77 8.16 -16.79
CA ALA A 108 -22.33 9.13 -15.78
C ALA A 108 -21.67 8.45 -14.56
N ASN A 109 -22.29 7.39 -14.04
CA ASN A 109 -21.75 6.62 -12.92
C ASN A 109 -20.51 5.82 -13.33
N ALA A 110 -20.50 5.28 -14.55
CA ALA A 110 -19.34 4.58 -15.10
C ALA A 110 -18.12 5.51 -15.19
N GLN A 111 -18.30 6.71 -15.74
CA GLN A 111 -17.24 7.71 -15.87
C GLN A 111 -16.69 8.12 -14.50
N ALA A 112 -17.55 8.42 -13.53
CA ALA A 112 -17.12 8.78 -12.17
C ALA A 112 -16.30 7.66 -11.50
N GLY A 113 -16.74 6.40 -11.66
CA GLY A 113 -16.02 5.25 -11.14
C GLY A 113 -14.64 5.06 -11.79
N VAL A 114 -14.56 5.15 -13.12
CA VAL A 114 -13.27 5.06 -13.85
C VAL A 114 -12.31 6.16 -13.43
N ILE A 115 -12.76 7.42 -13.38
CA ILE A 115 -11.93 8.57 -12.97
C ILE A 115 -11.38 8.35 -11.55
N THR A 116 -12.24 7.91 -10.62
CA THR A 116 -11.83 7.63 -9.24
C THR A 116 -10.79 6.52 -9.17
N THR A 117 -11.02 5.40 -9.88
CA THR A 117 -10.07 4.29 -9.93
C THR A 117 -8.71 4.72 -10.49
N VAL A 118 -8.70 5.44 -11.62
CA VAL A 118 -7.46 5.92 -12.25
C VAL A 118 -6.73 6.88 -11.32
N THR A 119 -7.46 7.79 -10.66
CA THR A 119 -6.88 8.73 -9.68
C THR A 119 -6.18 7.99 -8.54
N ILE A 120 -6.81 6.95 -7.98
CA ILE A 120 -6.22 6.12 -6.94
C ILE A 120 -5.01 5.35 -7.47
N ALA A 121 -5.10 4.76 -8.66
CA ALA A 121 -3.99 4.02 -9.27
C ALA A 121 -2.75 4.92 -9.48
N VAL A 122 -2.93 6.13 -9.99
CA VAL A 122 -1.86 7.12 -10.14
C VAL A 122 -1.31 7.54 -8.78
N ALA A 123 -2.16 7.81 -7.80
CA ALA A 123 -1.74 8.16 -6.45
C ALA A 123 -0.86 7.07 -5.81
N LEU A 124 -1.27 5.80 -5.91
CA LEU A 124 -0.51 4.67 -5.41
C LEU A 124 0.84 4.55 -6.13
N ALA A 125 0.85 4.67 -7.47
CA ALA A 125 2.09 4.61 -8.26
C ALA A 125 3.08 5.71 -7.87
N VAL A 126 2.62 6.95 -7.75
CA VAL A 126 3.45 8.09 -7.31
C VAL A 126 3.97 7.84 -5.89
N GLY A 127 3.13 7.39 -4.97
CA GLY A 127 3.52 7.10 -3.60
C GLY A 127 4.60 6.01 -3.49
N PHE A 128 4.49 4.94 -4.28
CA PHE A 128 5.52 3.90 -4.33
C PHE A 128 6.84 4.40 -4.90
N VAL A 129 6.81 5.17 -6.00
CA VAL A 129 8.03 5.74 -6.58
C VAL A 129 8.75 6.62 -5.55
N LEU A 130 8.01 7.48 -4.83
CA LEU A 130 8.58 8.31 -3.78
C LEU A 130 9.18 7.48 -2.65
N ALA A 131 8.49 6.44 -2.18
CA ALA A 131 9.02 5.57 -1.14
C ALA A 131 10.29 4.84 -1.59
N GLU A 132 10.34 4.33 -2.82
CA GLU A 132 11.52 3.65 -3.35
C GLU A 132 12.70 4.59 -3.53
N VAL A 133 12.47 5.85 -3.93
CA VAL A 133 13.51 6.88 -3.96
C VAL A 133 14.10 7.07 -2.56
N VAL A 134 13.26 7.24 -1.54
CA VAL A 134 13.70 7.41 -0.14
C VAL A 134 14.48 6.17 0.34
N VAL A 135 13.96 4.97 0.10
CA VAL A 135 14.62 3.72 0.51
C VAL A 135 15.97 3.55 -0.19
N ARG A 136 16.04 3.84 -1.50
CA ARG A 136 17.28 3.75 -2.27
C ARG A 136 18.34 4.71 -1.74
N GLN A 137 17.95 5.94 -1.39
CA GLN A 137 18.82 6.91 -0.74
C GLN A 137 19.35 6.40 0.61
N ILE A 138 18.48 5.84 1.46
CA ILE A 138 18.87 5.27 2.76
C ILE A 138 19.87 4.11 2.58
N LYS A 139 19.57 3.16 1.67
CA LYS A 139 20.46 2.02 1.38
C LYS A 139 21.81 2.47 0.84
N HIS A 140 21.84 3.49 -0.02
CA HIS A 140 23.08 4.05 -0.56
C HIS A 140 23.97 4.64 0.55
N HIS A 141 23.40 5.44 1.46
CA HIS A 141 24.13 6.03 2.58
C HIS A 141 24.69 4.98 3.56
N LEU A 142 23.91 3.92 3.84
CA LEU A 142 24.37 2.84 4.72
C LEU A 142 25.53 2.04 4.11
N ARG A 143 25.48 1.79 2.79
CA ARG A 143 26.56 1.09 2.09
C ARG A 143 27.87 1.89 2.10
N ASN A 144 27.80 3.19 1.88
CA ASN A 144 28.99 4.05 1.88
C ASN A 144 29.65 4.10 3.27
N ARG A 145 28.85 4.15 4.35
CA ARG A 145 29.40 4.09 5.72
C ARG A 145 30.11 2.77 6.05
N GLN A 146 29.65 1.66 5.50
CA GLN A 146 30.32 0.37 5.71
C GLN A 146 31.68 0.31 4.99
N GLN A 147 31.78 0.89 3.79
CA GLN A 147 33.05 0.96 3.06
C GLN A 147 34.08 1.82 3.82
N ASP A 148 33.67 2.96 4.39
CA ASP A 148 34.55 3.81 5.20
C ASP A 148 35.04 3.14 6.49
N SER A 149 34.23 2.24 7.08
CA SER A 149 34.62 1.48 8.28
C SER A 149 35.55 0.30 8.02
N LEU A 150 35.56 -0.24 6.80
CA LEU A 150 36.43 -1.34 6.38
C LEU A 150 37.78 -0.84 5.84
N ALA A 151 37.86 0.44 5.48
CA ALA A 151 39.08 1.10 5.00
C ALA A 151 39.96 1.66 6.15
N ARG A 152 39.55 1.47 7.41
CA ARG A 152 40.31 1.81 8.63
C ARG A 152 40.71 0.53 9.35
#